data_AF-A0A2H0IQW1-F1
#
_entry.id   AF-A0A2H0IQW1-F1
#
_cell.length_a   1.000
_cell.length_b   1.000
_cell.length_c   1.000
_cell.angle_alpha   90.00
_cell.angle_beta   90.00
_cell.angle_gamma   90.00
#
_symmetry.space_group_name_H-M   'P 1'
#
loop_
_entity.id
_entity.type
_entity.pdbx_description
1 polymer ?
#
loop_
_entity_poly.entity_id
_entity_poly.type
_entity_poly.pdbx_seq_one_letter_code
_entity_poly.pdbx_strand_id
1 'polypeptide(L)'
;MRESEIKLRVVLDDENIPEQIFWDATEKERKGEEETKSISLNIWDHQNQNTLRIDLWGKEMPIDEMKRFYVDCLGGLAQSILNATGDEFMSTAMNRLCDKLVKHLEEEHKNNQG
;
A
#
# COMPACT_ATOMS: atom_id res chain seq x y z
N MET A 1 -15.00 -26.57 -0.84
CA MET A 1 -13.86 -25.65 -1.04
C MET A 1 -14.45 -24.30 -1.42
N ARG A 2 -13.98 -23.21 -0.82
CA ARG A 2 -14.46 -21.85 -1.13
C ARG A 2 -13.35 -21.15 -1.91
N GLU A 3 -13.73 -20.52 -3.01
CA GLU A 3 -12.86 -19.68 -3.83
C GLU A 3 -13.26 -18.22 -3.60
N SER A 4 -12.26 -17.36 -3.53
CA SER A 4 -12.42 -15.91 -3.37
C SER A 4 -11.40 -15.25 -4.28
N GLU A 5 -11.86 -14.26 -5.03
CA GLU A 5 -11.09 -13.60 -6.07
C GLU A 5 -10.89 -12.12 -5.74
N ILE A 6 -9.71 -11.60 -6.03
CA ILE A 6 -9.37 -10.17 -6.03
C ILE A 6 -8.98 -9.81 -7.45
N LYS A 7 -9.63 -8.80 -8.03
CA LYS A 7 -9.39 -8.31 -9.39
C LYS A 7 -8.79 -6.92 -9.34
N LEU A 8 -7.71 -6.72 -10.10
CA LEU A 8 -7.07 -5.43 -10.31
C LEU A 8 -7.09 -5.13 -11.80
N ARG A 9 -7.63 -3.98 -12.17
CA ARG A 9 -7.66 -3.50 -13.55
C ARG A 9 -7.03 -2.13 -13.61
N VAL A 10 -6.02 -1.99 -14.45
CA VAL A 10 -5.26 -0.75 -14.64
C VAL A 10 -5.52 -0.26 -16.06
N VAL A 11 -5.95 0.98 -16.18
CA VAL A 11 -6.05 1.69 -17.46
C VAL A 11 -4.79 2.51 -17.63
N LEU A 12 -4.10 2.32 -18.74
CA LEU A 12 -2.85 3.00 -19.06
C LEU A 12 -3.09 4.01 -20.18
N ASP A 13 -2.32 5.10 -20.19
CA ASP A 13 -2.24 6.01 -21.34
C ASP A 13 -1.34 5.45 -22.47
N ASP A 14 -1.18 6.22 -23.54
CA ASP A 14 -0.36 5.88 -24.71
C ASP A 14 1.14 5.69 -24.37
N GLU A 15 1.59 6.19 -23.21
CA GLU A 15 2.97 6.05 -22.71
C GLU A 15 3.11 4.91 -21.69
N ASN A 16 2.05 4.12 -21.47
CA ASN A 16 1.94 3.06 -20.46
C ASN A 16 1.95 3.57 -19.01
N ILE A 17 1.56 4.82 -18.76
CA ILE A 17 1.43 5.38 -17.40
C ILE A 17 0.01 5.07 -16.88
N PRO A 18 -0.14 4.57 -15.64
CA PRO A 18 -1.46 4.37 -15.04
C PRO A 18 -2.29 5.66 -14.93
N GLU A 19 -3.44 5.69 -15.59
CA GLU A 19 -4.43 6.78 -15.46
C GLU A 19 -5.48 6.45 -14.40
N GLN A 20 -6.03 5.24 -14.46
CA GLN A 20 -7.09 4.79 -13.54
C GLN A 20 -6.79 3.38 -13.03
N ILE A 21 -7.02 3.18 -11.74
CA ILE A 21 -6.86 1.88 -11.08
C ILE A 21 -8.21 1.49 -10.53
N PHE A 22 -8.61 0.27 -10.82
CA PHE A 22 -9.87 -0.29 -10.39
C PHE A 22 -9.63 -1.60 -9.64
N TRP A 23 -10.43 -1.84 -8.61
CA TRP A 23 -10.38 -3.09 -7.87
C TRP A 23 -11.75 -3.62 -7.49
N ASP A 24 -11.85 -4.94 -7.41
CA ASP A 24 -13.01 -5.67 -6.90
C ASP A 24 -12.55 -6.89 -6.12
N ALA A 25 -13.37 -7.36 -5.18
CA ALA A 25 -13.10 -8.59 -4.46
C ALA A 25 -14.40 -9.34 -4.14
N THR A 26 -14.35 -10.67 -4.18
CA THR A 26 -15.52 -11.54 -3.91
C THR A 26 -16.14 -11.28 -2.54
N GLU A 27 -15.31 -10.89 -1.56
CA GLU A 27 -15.73 -10.65 -0.18
C GLU A 27 -15.89 -9.16 0.16
N LYS A 28 -15.77 -8.28 -0.83
CA LYS A 28 -15.97 -6.85 -0.64
C LYS A 28 -17.42 -6.57 -0.27
N GLU A 29 -17.64 -5.76 0.77
CA GLU A 29 -18.99 -5.43 1.26
C GLU A 29 -19.85 -4.80 0.15
N ARG A 30 -19.27 -3.88 -0.62
CA ARG A 30 -19.91 -3.29 -1.78
C ARG A 30 -19.55 -4.08 -3.04
N LYS A 31 -20.58 -4.63 -3.69
CA LYS A 31 -20.42 -5.32 -4.97
C LYS A 31 -20.05 -4.34 -6.08
N GLY A 32 -19.19 -4.82 -6.97
CA GLY A 32 -18.79 -4.12 -8.16
C GLY A 32 -17.45 -3.41 -8.00
N GLU A 33 -16.91 -3.09 -9.16
CA GLU A 33 -15.62 -2.45 -9.30
C GLU A 33 -15.64 -1.02 -8.71
N GLU A 34 -14.62 -0.66 -7.94
CA GLU A 34 -14.40 0.70 -7.46
C GLU A 34 -13.06 1.23 -7.94
N GLU A 35 -13.04 2.52 -8.29
CA GLU A 35 -11.80 3.24 -8.57
C GLU A 35 -11.03 3.48 -7.26
N THR A 36 -9.72 3.31 -7.32
CA THR A 36 -8.78 3.70 -6.27
C THR A 36 -7.69 4.59 -6.86
N LYS A 37 -7.09 5.43 -6.03
CA LYS A 37 -5.96 6.29 -6.43
C LYS A 37 -4.61 5.64 -6.21
N SER A 38 -4.53 4.51 -5.51
CA SER A 38 -3.28 3.76 -5.37
C SER A 38 -3.51 2.29 -5.06
N ILE A 39 -2.49 1.48 -5.35
CA ILE A 39 -2.36 0.12 -4.85
C ILE A 39 -0.89 -0.24 -4.66
N SER A 40 -0.60 -1.01 -3.61
CA SER A 40 0.69 -1.69 -3.43
C SER A 40 0.42 -3.18 -3.24
N LEU A 41 0.97 -3.99 -4.14
CA LEU A 41 0.85 -5.45 -4.12
C LEU A 41 2.23 -6.07 -3.95
N ASN A 42 2.35 -6.96 -2.97
CA ASN A 42 3.56 -7.72 -2.67
C ASN A 42 3.26 -9.20 -2.84
N ILE A 43 4.02 -9.89 -3.70
CA ILE A 43 3.82 -11.31 -4.02
C ILE A 43 5.12 -12.04 -3.68
N TRP A 44 5.04 -13.05 -2.81
CA TRP A 44 6.18 -13.92 -2.55
C TRP A 44 6.37 -14.89 -3.72
N ASP A 45 7.49 -14.78 -4.41
CA ASP A 45 7.89 -15.73 -5.43
C ASP A 45 8.70 -16.85 -4.79
N HIS A 46 8.03 -17.98 -4.59
CA HIS A 46 8.65 -19.16 -3.99
C HIS A 46 9.78 -19.76 -4.85
N GLN A 47 9.78 -19.56 -6.17
CA GLN A 47 10.82 -20.14 -7.02
C GLN A 47 12.12 -19.36 -6.87
N ASN A 48 12.03 -18.04 -6.84
CA ASN A 48 13.20 -17.15 -6.74
C ASN A 48 13.52 -16.70 -5.30
N GLN A 49 12.70 -17.09 -4.33
CA GLN A 49 12.85 -16.75 -2.91
C GLN A 49 12.98 -15.23 -2.69
N ASN A 50 12.12 -14.46 -3.38
CA ASN A 50 12.10 -13.01 -3.30
C ASN A 50 10.66 -12.47 -3.31
N THR A 51 10.53 -11.17 -3.08
CA THR A 51 9.25 -10.47 -3.13
C THR A 51 9.15 -9.69 -4.44
N LEU A 52 8.18 -10.07 -5.28
CA LEU A 52 7.76 -9.26 -6.42
C LEU A 52 6.87 -8.14 -5.91
N ARG A 53 7.00 -6.96 -6.49
CA ARG A 53 6.29 -5.77 -6.04
C ARG A 53 5.73 -4.97 -7.20
N ILE A 54 4.50 -4.54 -7.04
CA ILE A 54 3.80 -3.64 -7.95
C ILE A 54 3.26 -2.48 -7.11
N ASP A 55 3.77 -1.27 -7.34
CA ASP A 55 3.26 -0.05 -6.73
C ASP A 55 2.72 0.85 -7.83
N LEU A 56 1.42 1.14 -7.78
CA LEU A 56 0.75 2.00 -8.75
C LEU A 56 0.09 3.17 -8.03
N TRP A 57 0.17 4.32 -8.67
CA TRP A 57 -0.33 5.59 -8.17
C TRP A 57 -1.08 6.26 -9.30
N GLY A 58 -2.26 6.78 -9.00
CA GLY A 58 -2.98 7.66 -9.90
C GLY A 58 -2.19 8.96 -10.06
N LYS A 59 -2.17 9.47 -11.30
CA LYS A 59 -1.44 10.69 -11.69
C LYS A 59 -1.77 11.93 -10.83
N GLU A 60 -2.97 11.96 -10.26
CA GLU A 60 -3.50 13.07 -9.47
C GLU A 60 -3.29 12.92 -7.96
N MET A 61 -2.70 11.81 -7.48
CA MET A 61 -2.50 11.60 -6.05
C MET A 61 -1.47 12.60 -5.50
N PRO A 62 -1.80 13.42 -4.49
CA PRO A 62 -0.85 14.35 -3.88
C PRO A 62 0.36 13.62 -3.26
N ILE A 63 1.55 14.22 -3.38
CA ILE A 63 2.80 13.61 -2.91
C ILE A 63 2.76 13.33 -1.39
N ASP A 64 2.14 14.20 -0.61
CA ASP A 64 1.96 14.02 0.83
C ASP A 64 1.04 12.83 1.15
N GLU A 65 -0.04 12.63 0.37
CA GLU A 65 -0.88 11.43 0.47
C GLU A 65 -0.10 10.16 0.09
N MET A 66 0.74 10.20 -0.95
CA MET A 66 1.59 9.06 -1.32
C MET A 66 2.56 8.68 -0.18
N LYS A 67 3.20 9.68 0.42
CA LYS A 67 4.09 9.47 1.58
C LYS A 67 3.32 8.89 2.75
N ARG A 68 2.12 9.41 3.04
CA ARG A 68 1.25 8.92 4.11
C ARG A 68 0.84 7.47 3.89
N PHE A 69 0.43 7.12 2.66
CA PHE A 69 0.07 5.75 2.30
C PHE A 69 1.20 4.75 2.63
N TYR A 70 2.45 5.10 2.37
CA TYR A 70 3.58 4.23 2.72
C TYR A 70 3.78 4.04 4.22
N VAL A 71 3.59 5.10 5.01
CA VAL A 71 3.63 5.00 6.47
C VAL A 71 2.52 4.07 6.98
N ASP A 72 1.31 4.20 6.44
CA ASP A 72 0.18 3.36 6.80
C ASP A 72 0.43 1.88 6.39
N CYS A 73 1.01 1.64 5.20
CA CYS A 73 1.44 0.30 4.78
C CYS A 73 2.46 -0.31 5.74
N LEU A 74 3.48 0.45 6.16
CA LEU A 74 4.49 -0.03 7.12
C LEU A 74 3.87 -0.40 8.47
N GLY A 75 2.92 0.41 8.96
CA GLY A 75 2.17 0.10 10.18
C GLY A 75 1.35 -1.19 10.04
N GLY A 76 0.66 -1.37 8.91
CA GLY A 76 -0.06 -2.60 8.60
C GLY A 76 0.84 -3.84 8.54
N LEU A 77 2.03 -3.71 7.94
CA LEU A 77 3.03 -4.78 7.92
C LEU A 77 3.60 -5.07 9.32
N ALA A 78 3.79 -4.05 10.16
CA ALA A 78 4.24 -4.21 11.54
C ALA A 78 3.24 -5.02 12.38
N GLN A 79 1.94 -4.83 12.15
CA GLN A 79 0.91 -5.65 12.77
C GLN A 79 0.86 -7.06 12.16
N SER A 80 1.01 -7.17 10.84
CA SER A 80 0.93 -8.45 10.13
C SER A 80 2.05 -9.39 10.55
N ILE A 81 3.28 -8.89 10.69
CA ILE A 81 4.41 -9.74 11.14
C ILE A 81 4.20 -10.23 12.56
N LEU A 82 3.71 -9.38 13.47
CA LEU A 82 3.39 -9.80 14.83
C LEU A 82 2.34 -10.91 14.85
N ASN A 83 1.25 -10.74 14.09
CA ASN A 83 0.16 -11.71 14.05
C ASN A 83 0.57 -13.03 13.39
N ALA A 84 1.41 -12.98 12.34
CA ALA A 84 1.79 -14.15 11.56
C ALA A 84 2.92 -14.96 12.20
N THR A 85 3.87 -14.30 12.87
CA THR A 85 5.09 -14.96 13.37
C THR A 85 5.29 -14.84 14.88
N GLY A 86 4.60 -13.91 15.54
CA GLY A 86 4.84 -13.58 16.94
C GLY A 86 6.11 -12.75 17.18
N ASP A 87 6.75 -12.22 16.13
CA ASP A 87 8.00 -11.46 16.27
C ASP A 87 7.75 -10.03 16.78
N GLU A 88 7.79 -9.88 18.10
CA GLU A 88 7.65 -8.59 18.78
C GLU A 88 8.78 -7.60 18.47
N PHE A 89 9.99 -8.11 18.22
CA PHE A 89 11.14 -7.25 17.94
C PHE A 89 10.96 -6.54 16.61
N MET A 90 10.65 -7.28 15.54
CA MET A 90 10.42 -6.71 14.22
C MET A 90 9.22 -5.77 14.22
N SER A 91 8.10 -6.18 14.83
CA SER A 91 6.92 -5.33 14.96
C SER A 91 7.23 -4.00 15.67
N THR A 92 7.93 -4.06 16.81
CA THR A 92 8.32 -2.86 17.58
C THR A 92 9.26 -1.96 16.77
N ALA A 93 10.23 -2.54 16.08
CA ALA A 93 11.17 -1.79 15.25
C ALA A 93 10.46 -1.05 14.11
N MET A 94 9.51 -1.70 13.45
CA MET A 94 8.70 -1.11 12.38
C MET A 94 7.79 0.00 12.89
N ASN A 95 7.12 -0.19 14.04
CA ASN A 95 6.31 0.86 14.66
C ASN A 95 7.13 2.10 15.03
N ARG A 96 8.34 1.91 15.58
CA ARG A 96 9.27 3.03 15.86
C ARG A 96 9.71 3.76 14.59
N LEU A 97 9.84 3.04 13.47
CA LEU A 97 10.11 3.67 12.19
C LEU A 97 8.91 4.49 11.73
N CYS A 98 7.68 3.96 11.85
CA CYS A 98 6.46 4.69 11.53
C CYS A 98 6.38 6.00 12.34
N ASP A 99 6.63 5.97 13.64
CA ASP A 99 6.64 7.18 14.49
C ASP A 99 7.64 8.25 13.99
N LYS A 100 8.82 7.82 13.54
CA LYS A 100 9.83 8.73 12.97
C LYS A 100 9.36 9.33 11.65
N LEU A 101 8.75 8.53 10.78
CA LEU A 101 8.25 8.98 9.49
C LEU A 101 7.06 9.94 9.64
N VAL A 102 6.13 9.67 10.56
CA VAL A 102 5.01 10.58 10.86
C VAL A 102 5.53 11.94 11.30
N LYS A 103 6.45 11.98 12.27
CA LYS A 103 7.05 13.24 12.73
C LYS A 103 7.74 14.00 11.60
N HIS A 104 8.46 13.31 10.73
CA HIS A 104 9.09 13.92 9.56
C HIS A 104 8.07 14.56 8.62
N LEU A 105 6.95 13.88 8.34
CA LEU A 105 5.87 14.43 7.50
C LEU A 105 5.20 15.65 8.15
N GLU A 106 5.00 15.63 9.47
CA GLU A 106 4.46 16.78 10.20
C GLU A 106 5.39 18.01 10.13
N GLU A 107 6.70 17.80 10.24
CA GLU A 107 7.71 18.86 10.10
C GLU A 107 7.76 19.41 8.68
N GLU A 108 7.74 18.54 7.66
CA GLU A 108 7.70 18.94 6.26
C GLU A 108 6.46 19.79 5.95
N HIS A 109 5.30 19.38 6.45
CA HIS A 109 4.05 20.12 6.26
C HIS A 109 4.09 21.52 6.88
N LYS A 110 4.67 21.66 8.09
CA LYS A 110 4.85 22.96 8.75
C LYS A 110 5.77 23.88 7.96
N ASN A 111 6.86 23.34 7.42
CA ASN A 111 7.83 24.13 6.64
C ASN A 111 7.28 24.61 5.30
N ASN A 112 6.33 23.88 4.71
CA ASN A 112 5.70 24.24 3.44
C ASN A 112 4.55 25.26 3.59
N GLN A 113 4.13 25.57 4.83
CA GLN A 113 3.06 26.55 5.13
C GLN A 113 3.58 27.89 5.67
N GLY A 114 4.89 28.02 5.90
CA GLY A 114 5.56 29.26 6.30
C GLY A 114 6.24 29.94 5.12
#